data_AF-A0A2S6N5V6-F1
#
_entry.id   AF-A0A2S6N5V6-F1
#
_cell.length_a   1.000
_cell.length_b   1.000
_cell.length_c   1.000
_cell.angle_alpha   90.00
_cell.angle_beta   90.00
_cell.angle_gamma   90.00
#
_symmetry.space_group_name_H-M   'P 1'
#
loop_
_entity.id
_entity.type
_entity.pdbx_description
1 polymer ?
#
loop_
_entity_poly.entity_id
_entity_poly.type
_entity_poly.pdbx_seq_one_letter_code
_entity_poly.pdbx_strand_id
1 'polypeptide(L)'
;MALVLAPEAPLNDWLAALDAQMERSPNFFDSRPVVVDLGAIPHEQRGVAEFLQLLESRGIRIIGTEGAHPSWPGIEAWGRPLPASTRPGRPIEAPEAHPS
;
A
#
# COMPACT_ATOMS: atom_id res chain seq x y z
N MET A 1 1.86 -13.08 2.03
CA MET A 1 2.96 -12.52 1.21
C MET A 1 2.47 -11.18 0.67
N ALA A 2 3.13 -10.08 1.03
CA ALA A 2 2.82 -8.75 0.49
C ALA A 2 3.54 -8.54 -0.84
N LEU A 3 2.94 -7.77 -1.75
CA LEU A 3 3.62 -7.33 -2.97
C LEU A 3 4.27 -5.99 -2.70
N VAL A 4 5.51 -5.77 -3.16
CA VAL A 4 6.15 -4.46 -3.10
C VAL A 4 6.16 -3.88 -4.50
N LEU A 5 5.61 -2.68 -4.67
CA LEU A 5 5.68 -1.91 -5.90
C LEU A 5 6.73 -0.81 -5.70
N ALA A 6 7.80 -0.83 -6.48
CA ALA A 6 8.78 0.23 -6.52
C ALA A 6 8.55 1.06 -7.79
N PRO A 7 7.71 2.12 -7.73
CA PRO A 7 7.58 3.05 -8.84
C PRO A 7 8.89 3.78 -9.11
N GLU A 8 9.15 4.02 -10.39
CA GLU A 8 10.28 4.80 -10.87
C GLU A 8 9.76 6.04 -11.61
N ALA A 9 10.53 7.13 -11.56
CA ALA A 9 10.22 8.30 -12.35
C ALA A 9 10.54 8.03 -13.84
N PRO A 10 9.67 8.41 -14.79
CA PRO A 10 8.41 9.14 -14.60
C PRO A 10 7.23 8.24 -14.18
N LEU A 11 6.53 8.64 -13.10
CA LEU A 11 5.40 7.89 -12.52
C LEU A 11 4.29 7.56 -13.51
N ASN A 12 4.06 8.43 -14.49
CA ASN A 12 2.99 8.27 -15.48
C ASN A 12 3.24 7.10 -16.43
N ASP A 13 4.47 6.93 -16.92
CA ASP A 13 4.83 5.80 -17.78
C ASP A 13 4.81 4.48 -16.99
N TRP A 14 5.28 4.52 -15.74
CA TRP A 14 5.22 3.37 -14.85
C TRP A 14 3.77 2.94 -14.57
N LEU A 15 2.88 3.91 -14.32
CA LEU A 15 1.45 3.64 -14.11
C LEU A 15 0.81 3.01 -15.35
N ALA A 16 1.13 3.51 -16.55
CA ALA A 16 0.64 2.95 -17.81
C ALA A 16 1.12 1.50 -18.02
N ALA A 17 2.37 1.20 -17.66
CA ALA A 17 2.89 -0.17 -17.70
C ALA A 17 2.17 -1.09 -16.69
N LEU A 18 1.86 -0.58 -15.50
CA LEU A 18 1.07 -1.30 -14.50
C LEU A 18 -0.36 -1.57 -15.01
N ASP A 19 -1.02 -0.57 -15.59
CA ASP A 19 -2.35 -0.73 -16.18
C ASP A 19 -2.37 -1.84 -17.25
N ALA A 20 -1.39 -1.85 -18.15
CA ALA A 20 -1.26 -2.90 -19.17
C ALA A 20 -1.04 -4.31 -18.57
N GLN A 21 -0.38 -4.40 -17.40
CA GLN A 21 -0.23 -5.67 -16.68
C GLN A 21 -1.54 -6.10 -16.01
N MET A 22 -2.26 -5.15 -15.40
CA MET A 22 -3.56 -5.41 -14.77
C MET A 22 -4.60 -5.86 -15.81
N GLU A 23 -4.59 -5.27 -17.01
CA GLU A 23 -5.49 -5.65 -18.10
C GLU A 23 -5.25 -7.10 -18.57
N ARG A 24 -4.00 -7.57 -18.52
CA ARG A 24 -3.65 -8.96 -18.85
C ARG A 24 -3.98 -9.95 -17.73
N SER A 25 -3.99 -9.51 -16.48
CA SER A 25 -4.16 -10.37 -15.29
C SER A 25 -5.02 -9.69 -14.22
N PRO A 26 -6.34 -9.56 -14.44
CA PRO A 26 -7.22 -8.80 -13.55
C PRO A 26 -7.28 -9.36 -12.12
N ASN A 27 -7.13 -10.68 -11.95
CA ASN A 27 -7.16 -11.31 -10.62
C ASN A 27 -5.83 -11.25 -9.86
N PHE A 28 -4.78 -10.64 -10.40
CA PHE A 28 -3.46 -10.64 -9.75
C PHE A 28 -3.42 -9.78 -8.46
N PHE A 29 -4.23 -8.72 -8.43
CA PHE A 29 -4.27 -7.74 -7.33
C PHE A 29 -5.50 -7.84 -6.42
N ASP A 30 -6.45 -8.72 -6.76
CA ASP A 30 -7.80 -8.81 -6.17
C ASP A 30 -7.84 -8.95 -4.64
N SER A 31 -6.76 -9.40 -4.00
CA SER A 31 -6.72 -9.59 -2.54
C SER A 31 -5.33 -9.52 -1.92
N ARG A 32 -4.35 -8.94 -2.60
CA ARG A 32 -2.97 -8.90 -2.10
C ARG A 32 -2.64 -7.55 -1.48
N PRO A 33 -2.19 -7.51 -0.22
CA PRO A 33 -1.70 -6.27 0.37
C PRO A 33 -0.44 -5.81 -0.38
N VAL A 34 -0.41 -4.53 -0.74
CA VAL A 34 0.69 -3.91 -1.48
C VAL A 34 1.39 -2.85 -0.65
N VAL A 35 2.72 -2.90 -0.64
CA VAL A 35 3.59 -1.84 -0.10
C VAL A 35 4.16 -1.07 -1.28
N VAL A 36 4.13 0.26 -1.22
CA VAL A 36 4.70 1.09 -2.29
C VAL A 36 6.04 1.67 -1.81
N ASP A 37 7.13 1.29 -2.46
CA ASP A 37 8.47 1.82 -2.18
C ASP A 37 8.75 3.07 -3.03
N LEU A 38 8.70 4.22 -2.37
CA LEU A 38 8.94 5.54 -2.95
C LEU A 38 10.40 5.97 -2.78
N GLY A 39 11.30 5.09 -2.32
CA GLY A 39 12.72 5.41 -2.11
C GLY A 39 13.48 5.77 -3.39
N ALA A 40 13.01 5.31 -4.55
CA ALA A 40 13.56 5.68 -5.86
C ALA A 40 13.02 7.01 -6.40
N ILE A 41 11.98 7.57 -5.78
CA ILE A 41 11.32 8.78 -6.26
C ILE A 41 12.05 10.03 -5.74
N PRO A 42 12.42 10.97 -6.63
CA PRO A 42 13.08 12.20 -6.21
C PRO A 42 12.17 13.03 -5.30
N HIS A 43 12.75 13.69 -4.31
CA HIS A 43 12.02 14.52 -3.35
C HIS A 43 11.22 15.66 -4.00
N GLU A 44 11.67 16.14 -5.17
CA GLU A 44 11.03 17.17 -6.00
C GLU A 44 9.75 16.66 -6.70
N GLN A 45 9.53 15.34 -6.72
CA GLN A 45 8.39 14.73 -7.39
C GLN A 45 7.08 15.26 -6.80
N ARG A 46 6.23 15.80 -7.68
CA ARG A 46 4.86 16.19 -7.34
C ARG A 46 3.88 15.14 -7.84
N GLY A 47 2.71 15.09 -7.21
CA GLY A 47 1.63 14.16 -7.57
C GLY A 47 1.79 12.75 -7.01
N VAL A 48 2.70 12.52 -6.05
CA VAL A 48 2.85 11.19 -5.42
C VAL A 48 1.55 10.73 -4.72
N ALA A 49 0.85 11.64 -4.04
CA ALA A 49 -0.44 11.32 -3.41
C ALA A 49 -1.53 10.96 -4.44
N GLU A 50 -1.59 11.69 -5.56
CA GLU A 50 -2.52 11.39 -6.66
C GLU A 50 -2.19 10.02 -7.29
N PHE A 51 -0.90 9.72 -7.47
CA PHE A 51 -0.44 8.42 -7.93
C PHE A 51 -0.86 7.27 -7.00
N LEU A 52 -0.75 7.43 -5.68
CA LEU A 52 -1.23 6.43 -4.72
C LEU A 52 -2.75 6.26 -4.78
N GLN A 53 -3.49 7.36 -4.89
CA GLN A 53 -4.94 7.32 -5.04
C GLN A 53 -5.38 6.62 -6.34
N LEU A 54 -4.63 6.81 -7.42
CA LEU A 54 -4.83 6.13 -8.70
C LEU A 54 -4.59 4.61 -8.58
N LEU A 55 -3.64 4.17 -7.77
CA LEU A 55 -3.46 2.75 -7.48
C LEU A 55 -4.67 2.16 -6.74
N GLU A 56 -5.13 2.84 -5.68
CA GLU A 56 -6.31 2.40 -4.92
C GLU A 56 -7.57 2.37 -5.78
N SER A 57 -7.77 3.34 -6.68
CA SER A 57 -8.92 3.38 -7.59
C SER A 57 -8.93 2.21 -8.59
N ARG A 58 -7.79 1.56 -8.82
CA ARG A 58 -7.65 0.36 -9.66
C ARG A 58 -7.90 -0.94 -8.89
N GLY A 59 -8.23 -0.85 -7.60
CA GLY A 59 -8.46 -2.01 -6.73
C GLY A 59 -7.21 -2.51 -6.02
N ILE A 60 -6.10 -1.75 -6.05
CA ILE A 60 -4.87 -2.12 -5.35
C ILE A 60 -4.98 -1.72 -3.89
N ARG A 61 -4.91 -2.70 -2.99
CA ARG A 61 -4.95 -2.44 -1.55
C ARG A 61 -3.57 -2.05 -1.00
N ILE A 62 -3.31 -0.76 -0.94
CA ILE A 62 -2.09 -0.23 -0.32
C ILE A 62 -2.20 -0.41 1.20
N ILE A 63 -1.22 -1.09 1.79
CA ILE A 63 -1.11 -1.24 3.25
C ILE A 63 -0.10 -0.28 3.87
N GLY A 64 0.81 0.27 3.07
CA GLY A 64 1.79 1.26 3.52
C GLY A 64 2.73 1.69 2.40
N THR A 65 3.51 2.73 2.69
CA THR A 65 4.54 3.26 1.79
C THR A 65 5.90 3.26 2.49
N GLU A 66 6.95 2.85 1.78
CA GLU A 66 8.34 3.00 2.21
C GLU A 66 8.99 4.18 1.48
N GLY A 67 9.97 4.84 2.10
CA GLY A 67 10.65 6.00 1.50
C GLY A 67 9.77 7.26 1.32
N ALA A 68 8.55 7.25 1.83
CA ALA A 68 7.63 8.38 1.77
C ALA A 68 8.21 9.62 2.48
N HIS A 69 8.44 10.70 1.72
CA HIS A 69 8.97 11.93 2.28
C HIS A 69 7.84 12.80 2.86
N PRO A 70 7.93 13.28 4.11
CA PRO A 70 6.86 14.08 4.74
C PRO A 70 6.60 15.42 4.06
N SER A 71 7.52 15.89 3.21
CA SER A 71 7.32 17.10 2.40
C SER A 71 6.40 16.91 1.20
N TRP A 72 6.02 15.68 0.85
CA TRP A 72 5.09 15.44 -0.24
C TRP A 72 3.65 15.76 0.20
N PRO A 73 2.96 16.68 -0.50
CA PRO A 73 1.60 17.05 -0.13
C PRO A 73 0.66 15.85 -0.28
N GLY A 74 -0.15 15.58 0.75
CA GLY A 74 -1.15 14.50 0.75
C GLY A 74 -0.62 13.11 1.09
N ILE A 75 0.69 12.94 1.32
CA ILE A 75 1.25 11.63 1.67
C ILE A 75 0.83 11.14 3.05
N GLU A 76 0.30 12.02 3.92
CA GLU A 76 -0.09 11.74 5.30
C GLU A 76 -1.09 10.58 5.44
N ALA A 77 -1.90 10.33 4.42
CA ALA A 77 -2.86 9.22 4.39
C ALA A 77 -2.17 7.84 4.29
N TRP A 78 -1.00 7.76 3.66
CA TRP A 78 -0.24 6.52 3.45
C TRP A 78 1.10 6.47 4.22
N GLY A 79 1.61 7.64 4.62
CA GLY A 79 2.84 7.85 5.38
C GLY A 79 2.64 7.79 6.89
N ARG A 80 1.44 7.46 7.38
CA ARG A 80 1.30 7.04 8.77
C ARG A 80 2.13 5.78 8.95
N PRO A 81 3.04 5.71 9.94
CA PRO A 81 3.64 4.43 10.28
C PRO A 81 2.48 3.46 10.45
N LEU A 82 2.52 2.36 9.69
CA LEU A 82 1.67 1.19 9.94
C LEU A 82 1.59 1.08 11.46
N PRO A 83 0.39 1.11 12.08
CA PRO A 83 0.31 0.94 13.52
C PRO A 83 1.03 -0.38 13.78
N ALA A 84 2.22 -0.28 14.39
CA ALA A 84 3.06 -1.42 14.70
C ALA A 84 2.16 -2.32 15.52
N SER A 85 1.67 -3.39 14.88
CA SER A 85 0.65 -4.30 15.36
C SER A 85 0.39 -4.17 16.87
N THR A 86 -0.43 -3.20 17.29
CA THR A 86 -0.92 -3.12 18.67
C THR A 86 -2.07 -4.10 18.79
N ARG A 87 -1.70 -5.38 18.64
CA ARG A 87 -2.19 -6.40 19.55
C ARG A 87 -0.98 -6.85 20.37
N PRO A 88 -0.78 -6.36 21.62
CA PRO A 88 -0.59 -7.37 22.65
C PRO A 88 -1.86 -8.23 22.56
N GLY A 89 -1.70 -9.53 22.29
CA GLY A 89 -2.82 -10.42 22.02
C GLY A 89 -3.95 -10.17 23.01
N ARG A 90 -5.10 -9.71 22.50
CA ARG A 90 -6.35 -10.01 23.20
C ARG A 90 -6.38 -11.53 23.24
N PRO A 91 -6.33 -12.17 24.43
CA PRO A 91 -6.60 -13.59 24.50
C PRO A 91 -7.93 -13.78 23.82
N ILE A 92 -7.96 -14.70 22.86
CA ILE A 92 -9.21 -15.20 22.33
C ILE A 92 -9.86 -15.83 23.57
N GLU A 93 -10.79 -15.11 24.19
CA GLU A 93 -11.66 -15.70 25.21
C GLU A 93 -12.57 -16.66 24.44
N ALA A 94 -12.08 -17.88 24.28
CA ALA A 94 -12.94 -19.00 24.00
C ALA A 94 -13.93 -19.07 25.17
N PRO A 95 -15.24 -19.11 24.92
CA PRO A 95 -16.20 -19.27 26.00
C PRO A 95 -15.89 -20.59 26.69
N GLU A 96 -15.42 -20.51 27.92
CA GLU A 96 -15.27 -21.65 28.81
C GLU A 96 -16.68 -22.14 29.13
N ALA A 97 -17.21 -23.00 28.26
CA ALA A 97 -17.94 -24.13 28.79
C ALA A 97 -16.90 -25.00 29.50
N HIS A 98 -17.17 -25.43 30.72
CA HIS A 98 -17.27 -26.84 31.10
C HIS A 98 -17.52 -26.98 32.62
N PRO A 99 -18.13 -28.10 33.06
CA PRO A 99 -18.94 -28.21 34.30
C PRO A 99 -18.18 -28.85 35.48
N SER A 100 -18.68 -28.66 36.71
CA SER A 100 -18.89 -29.71 37.76
C SER A 100 -19.45 -29.11 39.04
#